data_AF-A0A3P0NSD7-F1
#
_entry.id   AF-A0A3P0NSD7-F1
#
_cell.length_a   1.000
_cell.length_b   1.000
_cell.length_c   1.000
_cell.angle_alpha   90.00
_cell.angle_beta   90.00
_cell.angle_gamma   90.00
#
_symmetry.space_group_name_H-M   'P 1'
#
loop_
_entity.id
_entity.type
_entity.pdbx_description
1 polymer ?
#
loop_
_entity_poly.entity_id
_entity_poly.type
_entity_poly.pdbx_seq_one_letter_code
_entity_poly.pdbx_strand_id
1 'polypeptide(L)'
;MPSFASPGQGGAAGISGSSVRSFSRQGCAGAVLQGEHGTATVNGDRIELKAGTVYVNGVSYGSVAPAQTVEYDVARGKRTLRVDGDVRMPAQ
;
A
#
# COMPACT_ATOMS: atom_id res chain seq x y z
N MET A 1 -2.87 -24.10 -32.51
CA MET A 1 -3.81 -22.96 -32.46
C MET A 1 -3.89 -22.52 -31.00
N PRO A 2 -3.71 -21.24 -30.67
CA PRO A 2 -2.79 -20.80 -29.62
C PRO A 2 -3.30 -20.94 -28.16
N SER A 3 -2.32 -21.05 -27.28
CA SER A 3 -2.37 -21.17 -25.82
C SER A 3 -2.86 -19.87 -25.14
N PHE A 4 -3.82 -19.97 -24.22
CA PHE A 4 -4.19 -18.88 -23.30
C PHE A 4 -3.32 -18.98 -22.05
N ALA A 5 -2.08 -18.48 -22.13
CA ALA A 5 -1.31 -18.15 -20.96
C ALA A 5 -1.95 -16.93 -20.29
N SER A 6 -2.45 -17.07 -19.07
CA SER A 6 -2.73 -15.94 -18.18
C SER A 6 -1.72 -15.91 -17.04
N PRO A 7 -0.53 -15.31 -17.22
CA PRO A 7 0.24 -14.79 -16.10
C PRO A 7 -0.19 -13.34 -15.88
N GLY A 8 -1.35 -13.17 -15.26
CA GLY A 8 -1.87 -11.88 -14.83
C GLY A 8 -1.82 -11.75 -13.31
N GLN A 9 -0.78 -12.27 -12.66
CA GLN A 9 -0.52 -12.03 -11.25
C GLN A 9 0.74 -11.20 -11.17
N GLY A 10 0.52 -9.90 -10.95
CA GLY A 10 1.53 -8.85 -11.06
C GLY A 10 2.84 -9.23 -10.39
N GLY A 11 3.92 -9.12 -11.16
CA GLY A 11 5.26 -9.21 -10.62
C GLY A 11 5.47 -8.15 -9.55
N ALA A 12 5.81 -8.59 -8.35
CA ALA A 12 6.75 -7.85 -7.52
C ALA A 12 8.05 -8.65 -7.56
N ALA A 13 8.80 -8.45 -8.64
CA ALA A 13 10.22 -8.72 -8.64
C ALA A 13 10.89 -7.78 -7.63
N GLY A 14 11.82 -8.30 -6.83
CA GLY A 14 12.79 -7.47 -6.12
C GLY A 14 13.01 -7.88 -4.67
N ILE A 15 14.08 -8.61 -4.44
CA ILE A 15 14.67 -8.85 -3.13
C ILE A 15 15.18 -7.50 -2.61
N SER A 16 14.45 -6.83 -1.72
CA SER A 16 14.92 -5.73 -0.87
C SER A 16 13.90 -5.39 0.20
N GLY A 17 13.88 -6.17 1.29
CA GLY A 17 13.30 -5.85 2.61
C GLY A 17 11.84 -5.37 2.71
N SER A 18 11.14 -5.24 1.58
CA SER A 18 9.91 -4.47 1.49
C SER A 18 8.84 -5.31 0.82
N SER A 19 7.68 -5.43 1.48
CA SER A 19 6.55 -6.23 0.98
C SER A 19 5.37 -5.31 0.74
N VAL A 20 4.78 -5.43 -0.45
CA VAL A 20 3.55 -4.74 -0.80
C VAL A 20 2.49 -5.77 -1.15
N ARG A 21 1.35 -5.72 -0.47
CA ARG A 21 0.19 -6.58 -0.72
C ARG A 21 -1.03 -5.71 -0.87
N SER A 22 -1.66 -5.71 -2.03
CA SER A 22 -2.95 -5.03 -2.24
C SER A 22 -4.08 -6.04 -2.34
N PHE A 23 -5.27 -5.64 -1.92
CA PHE A 23 -6.49 -6.41 -2.07
C PHE A 23 -7.64 -5.48 -2.49
N SER A 24 -8.55 -6.03 -3.29
CA SER A 24 -9.77 -5.34 -3.69
C SER A 24 -10.94 -6.32 -3.62
N ARG A 25 -12.00 -5.93 -2.92
CA ARG A 25 -13.28 -6.64 -2.81
C ARG A 25 -14.41 -5.66 -3.11
N GLN A 26 -15.59 -6.14 -3.45
CA GLN A 26 -16.73 -5.29 -3.80
C GLN A 26 -17.00 -4.22 -2.71
N GLY A 27 -16.68 -2.96 -3.01
CA GLY A 27 -16.85 -1.81 -2.09
C GLY A 27 -15.75 -1.60 -1.04
N CYS A 28 -14.69 -2.42 -1.02
CA CYS A 28 -13.55 -2.30 -0.11
C CYS A 28 -12.23 -2.53 -0.86
N ALA A 29 -11.26 -1.63 -0.74
CA ALA A 29 -9.93 -1.83 -1.28
C ALA A 29 -8.90 -1.49 -0.22
N GLY A 30 -7.77 -2.21 -0.21
CA GLY A 30 -6.70 -1.89 0.71
C GLY A 30 -5.33 -2.31 0.20
N ALA A 31 -4.31 -1.79 0.88
CA ALA A 31 -2.93 -2.20 0.69
C ALA A 31 -2.19 -2.24 2.01
N VAL A 32 -1.27 -3.19 2.09
CA VAL A 32 -0.32 -3.35 3.18
C VAL A 32 1.07 -3.15 2.61
N LEU A 33 1.82 -2.21 3.18
CA LEU A 33 3.20 -1.91 2.82
C LEU A 33 4.06 -2.12 4.07
N GLN A 34 5.21 -2.76 3.91
CA GLN A 34 6.22 -2.92 4.97
C GLN A 34 7.60 -2.70 4.34
N GLY A 35 8.56 -2.20 5.13
CA GLY A 35 9.94 -1.96 4.69
C GLY A 35 10.28 -0.47 4.57
N GLU A 36 11.29 -0.14 3.76
CA GLU A 36 11.78 1.24 3.61
C GLU A 36 11.24 1.93 2.36
N HIS A 37 10.90 1.14 1.34
CA HIS A 37 10.45 1.60 0.04
C HIS A 37 9.31 0.74 -0.50
N GLY A 38 8.28 1.38 -1.04
CA GLY A 38 7.14 0.65 -1.59
C GLY A 38 6.17 1.56 -2.30
N THR A 39 5.40 1.02 -3.23
CA THR A 39 4.31 1.77 -3.87
C THR A 39 3.13 0.84 -4.11
N ALA A 40 1.95 1.29 -3.75
CA ALA A 40 0.69 0.61 -3.97
C ALA A 40 -0.33 1.59 -4.55
N THR A 41 -1.28 1.06 -5.31
CA THR A 41 -2.44 1.82 -5.78
C THR A 41 -3.70 1.16 -5.25
N VAL A 42 -4.53 1.91 -4.52
CA VAL A 42 -5.76 1.41 -3.87
C VAL A 42 -6.91 2.32 -4.27
N ASN A 43 -7.88 1.78 -5.02
CA ASN A 43 -9.07 2.53 -5.44
C ASN A 43 -8.75 3.89 -6.11
N GLY A 44 -7.64 3.96 -6.85
CA GLY A 44 -7.14 5.20 -7.49
C GLY A 44 -6.22 6.06 -6.62
N ASP A 45 -6.15 5.81 -5.31
CA ASP A 45 -5.19 6.47 -4.42
C ASP A 45 -3.80 5.84 -4.60
N ARG A 46 -2.76 6.68 -4.65
CA ARG A 46 -1.37 6.23 -4.71
C ARG A 46 -0.72 6.31 -3.33
N ILE A 47 -0.33 5.17 -2.78
CA ILE A 47 0.35 5.06 -1.50
C ILE A 47 1.83 4.79 -1.79
N GLU A 48 2.70 5.64 -1.28
CA GLU A 48 4.14 5.54 -1.45
C GLU A 48 4.82 5.50 -0.10
N LEU A 49 5.70 4.53 0.09
CA LEU A 49 6.64 4.49 1.19
C LEU A 49 8.01 4.90 0.63
N LYS A 50 8.52 6.05 1.06
CA LYS A 50 9.76 6.64 0.58
C LYS A 50 10.66 6.95 1.77
N ALA A 51 11.81 6.30 1.85
CA ALA A 51 12.79 6.50 2.93
C ALA A 51 12.12 6.41 4.31
N GLY A 52 11.26 5.42 4.51
CA GLY A 52 10.53 5.25 5.77
C GLY A 52 9.49 6.33 6.05
N THR A 53 9.01 7.09 5.07
CA THR A 53 7.88 8.02 5.22
C THR A 53 6.73 7.62 4.31
N VAL A 54 5.51 7.56 4.85
CA VAL A 54 4.31 7.21 4.10
C VAL A 54 3.71 8.45 3.47
N TYR A 55 3.36 8.35 2.20
CA TYR A 55 2.65 9.35 1.44
C TYR A 55 1.39 8.75 0.81
N VAL A 56 0.25 9.42 0.91
CA VAL A 56 -0.98 9.07 0.19
C VAL A 56 -1.32 10.22 -0.74
N ASN A 57 -1.34 9.97 -2.05
CA ASN A 57 -1.53 10.99 -3.09
C ASN A 57 -0.59 12.20 -2.94
N GLY A 58 0.63 11.98 -2.44
CA GLY A 58 1.62 13.01 -2.16
C GLY A 58 1.52 13.68 -0.78
N VAL A 59 0.46 13.40 0.00
CA VAL A 59 0.30 13.90 1.37
C VAL A 59 1.07 13.00 2.33
N SER A 60 1.97 13.55 3.13
CA SER A 60 2.73 12.79 4.13
C SER A 60 1.83 12.36 5.30
N TYR A 61 2.01 11.15 5.78
CA TYR A 61 1.38 10.62 7.01
C TYR A 61 2.43 10.33 8.10
N GLY A 62 3.63 10.88 7.90
CA GLY A 62 4.76 10.77 8.81
C GLY A 62 5.61 9.53 8.57
N SER A 63 6.65 9.45 9.39
CA SER A 63 7.65 8.39 9.34
C SER A 63 7.11 7.09 9.96
N VAL A 64 7.60 5.98 9.41
CA VAL A 64 7.35 4.61 9.79
C VAL A 64 8.68 3.85 9.78
N ALA A 65 8.90 3.01 10.79
CA ALA A 65 10.08 2.17 10.85
C ALA A 65 9.96 0.99 9.86
N PRO A 66 11.08 0.40 9.39
CA PRO A 66 11.05 -0.69 8.42
C PRO A 66 10.26 -1.93 8.92
N ALA A 67 10.25 -2.16 10.23
CA ALA A 67 9.50 -3.24 10.86
C ALA A 67 7.99 -2.95 10.94
N GLN A 68 7.58 -1.68 10.90
CA GLN A 68 6.19 -1.28 11.02
C GLN A 68 5.42 -1.61 9.74
N THR A 69 4.18 -2.06 9.94
CA THR A 69 3.28 -2.39 8.85
C THR A 69 2.35 -1.21 8.59
N VAL A 70 2.31 -0.73 7.35
CA VAL A 70 1.43 0.34 6.90
C VAL A 70 0.23 -0.27 6.21
N GLU A 71 -0.96 -0.02 6.73
CA GLU A 71 -2.20 -0.51 6.16
C GLU A 71 -3.04 0.68 5.69
N TYR A 72 -3.44 0.67 4.43
CA TYR A 72 -4.38 1.63 3.88
C TYR A 72 -5.66 0.89 3.52
N ASP A 73 -6.79 1.31 4.09
CA ASP A 73 -8.10 0.74 3.84
C ASP A 73 -9.06 1.81 3.32
N VAL A 74 -9.75 1.48 2.24
CA VAL A 74 -10.80 2.26 1.61
C VAL A 74 -12.07 1.43 1.65
N ALA A 75 -12.89 1.65 2.68
CA ALA A 75 -14.17 0.98 2.84
C ALA A 75 -15.31 2.00 2.77
N ARG A 76 -16.30 1.74 1.90
CA ARG A 76 -17.52 2.58 1.77
C ARG A 76 -17.22 4.08 1.58
N GLY A 77 -16.15 4.41 0.86
CA GLY A 77 -15.72 5.79 0.59
C GLY A 77 -14.94 6.48 1.72
N LYS A 78 -14.75 5.81 2.87
CA LYS A 78 -13.87 6.29 3.94
C LYS A 78 -12.47 5.74 3.73
N ARG A 79 -11.46 6.61 3.84
CA ARG A 79 -10.03 6.26 3.73
C ARG A 79 -9.42 6.27 5.12
N THR A 80 -8.74 5.20 5.48
CA THR A 80 -8.09 5.05 6.78
C THR A 80 -6.66 4.55 6.56
N LEU A 81 -5.68 5.30 7.06
CA LEU A 81 -4.31 4.81 7.14
C LEU A 81 -4.03 4.35 8.57
N ARG A 82 -3.42 3.18 8.71
CA ARG A 82 -2.94 2.63 9.96
C ARG A 82 -1.46 2.30 9.85
N VAL A 83 -0.73 2.49 10.94
CA VAL A 83 0.66 2.05 11.07
C VAL A 83 0.72 1.20 12.31
N ASP A 84 1.06 -0.07 12.15
CA ASP A 84 1.07 -1.07 13.22
C ASP A 84 -0.29 -1.18 13.95
N GLY A 85 -1.39 -1.01 13.20
CA GLY A 85 -2.76 -0.97 13.73
C GLY A 85 -3.22 0.40 14.22
N ASP A 86 -2.32 1.37 14.40
CA ASP A 86 -2.64 2.69 14.93
C ASP A 86 -3.07 3.66 13.82
N VAL A 87 -4.25 4.29 13.96
CA VAL A 87 -4.79 5.18 12.92
C VAL A 87 -3.98 6.46 12.85
N ARG A 88 -3.41 6.73 11.67
CA ARG A 88 -2.64 7.94 11.39
C ARG A 88 -3.47 8.97 10.64
N MET A 89 -3.28 10.23 11.03
CA MET A 89 -3.76 11.38 10.27
C MET A 89 -2.63 11.93 9.39
N PRO A 90 -2.95 12.71 8.34
CA PRO A 90 -1.95 13.44 7.58
C PRO A 90 -1.04 14.28 8.48
N ALA A 91 0.25 14.29 8.20
CA ALA A 91 1.18 15.24 8.78
C ALA A 91 0.83 16.64 8.23
N GLN A 92 0.58 17.59 9.12
CA GLN A 92 0.35 19.00 8.76
C GLN A 92 1.65 19.73 8.44
#